data_AF-A0A841BFC2-F1
#
_entry.id   AF-A0A841BFC2-F1
#
_cell.length_a   1.000
_cell.length_b   1.000
_cell.length_c   1.000
_cell.angle_alpha   90.00
_cell.angle_beta   90.00
_cell.angle_gamma   90.00
#
_symmetry.space_group_name_H-M   'P 1'
#
loop_
_entity.id
_entity.type
_entity.pdbx_description
1 polymer ?
#
loop_
_entity_poly.entity_id
_entity_poly.type
_entity_poly.pdbx_seq_one_letter_code
_entity_poly.pdbx_strand_id
1 'polypeptide(L)'
;MDPVSAEPPYLLAAQASSVVHHLYRRVQDDELDSTADLNRTLGALRRLSDDLAHILPGLQEQLEESLLDGNLPSTGPAAEAWDTVAEVGSVLARARAAGLLMAQELRASQRLLGGLTAPLDGSA
;
A
#
# COMPACT_ATOMS: atom_id res chain seq x y z
N MET A 1 10.90 10.10 29.32
CA MET A 1 10.12 9.83 28.10
C MET A 1 11.03 9.03 27.19
N ASP A 2 10.76 7.74 27.04
CA ASP A 2 11.47 6.92 26.07
C ASP A 2 11.07 7.38 24.66
N PRO A 3 12.02 7.54 23.72
CA PRO A 3 11.68 7.77 22.33
C PRO A 3 10.91 6.53 21.86
N VAL A 4 9.71 6.73 21.34
CA VAL A 4 8.98 5.70 20.59
C VAL A 4 9.96 5.19 19.53
N SER A 5 10.46 3.96 19.71
CA SER A 5 11.16 3.22 18.66
C SER A 5 10.15 2.98 17.55
N ALA A 6 9.92 3.99 16.73
CA ALA A 6 9.27 3.84 15.44
C ALA A 6 10.20 2.93 14.63
N GLU A 7 9.68 1.76 14.22
CA GLU A 7 10.42 0.89 13.31
C GLU A 7 10.90 1.70 12.11
N PRO A 8 12.17 1.52 11.70
CA PRO A 8 12.69 2.20 10.54
C PRO A 8 11.78 2.00 9.32
N PRO A 9 11.42 3.05 8.57
CA PRO A 9 10.47 2.97 7.45
C PRO A 9 10.82 1.92 6.39
N TYR A 10 12.11 1.60 6.23
CA TYR A 10 12.58 0.57 5.30
C TYR A 10 12.16 -0.85 5.69
N LEU A 11 11.94 -1.14 6.98
CA LEU A 11 11.47 -2.45 7.44
C LEU A 11 10.00 -2.66 7.09
N LEU A 12 9.18 -1.60 7.22
CA LEU A 12 7.78 -1.63 6.79
C LEU A 12 7.67 -1.83 5.28
N ALA A 13 8.53 -1.16 4.50
CA ALA A 13 8.60 -1.36 3.05
C ALA A 13 9.01 -2.80 2.69
N ALA A 14 10.00 -3.38 3.38
CA ALA A 14 10.44 -4.76 3.16
C ALA A 14 9.35 -5.78 3.51
N GLN A 15 8.62 -5.58 4.62
CA GLN A 15 7.47 -6.42 4.98
C GLN A 15 6.34 -6.30 3.97
N ALA A 16 5.97 -5.07 3.57
CA ALA A 16 4.95 -4.84 2.56
C ALA A 16 5.32 -5.53 1.24
N SER A 17 6.58 -5.40 0.77
CA SER A 17 7.06 -6.09 -0.42
C SER A 17 7.00 -7.61 -0.28
N SER A 18 7.36 -8.17 0.88
CA SER A 18 7.29 -9.62 1.12
C SER A 18 5.85 -10.13 1.06
N VAL A 19 4.90 -9.41 1.67
CA VAL A 19 3.47 -9.76 1.65
C VAL A 19 2.91 -9.65 0.23
N VAL A 20 3.21 -8.57 -0.50
CA VAL A 20 2.78 -8.41 -1.90
C VAL A 20 3.34 -9.52 -2.77
N HIS A 21 4.62 -9.85 -2.62
CA HIS A 21 5.25 -10.90 -3.41
C HIS A 21 4.65 -12.28 -3.11
N HIS A 22 4.38 -12.57 -1.84
CA HIS A 22 3.70 -13.80 -1.44
C HIS A 22 2.29 -13.89 -2.02
N LEU A 23 1.51 -12.81 -1.95
CA LEU A 23 0.16 -12.74 -2.51
C LEU A 23 0.17 -12.87 -4.05
N TYR A 24 1.13 -12.24 -4.72
CA TYR A 24 1.32 -12.36 -6.16
C TYR A 24 1.63 -13.81 -6.57
N ARG A 25 2.54 -14.49 -5.86
CA ARG A 25 2.83 -15.91 -6.13
C ARG A 25 1.62 -16.80 -5.92
N ARG A 26 0.86 -16.60 -4.83
CA ARG A 26 -0.38 -17.37 -4.59
C ARG A 26 -1.41 -17.21 -5.70
N VAL A 27 -1.54 -16.01 -6.28
CA VAL A 27 -2.43 -15.77 -7.41
C VAL A 27 -1.87 -16.38 -8.71
N GLN A 28 -0.56 -16.31 -8.92
CA GLN A 28 0.10 -16.85 -10.11
C GLN A 28 0.10 -18.38 -10.15
N ASP A 29 0.27 -19.02 -8.99
CA ASP A 29 0.38 -20.47 -8.86
C ASP A 29 -1.02 -21.16 -8.81
N ASP A 30 -2.10 -20.40 -9.05
CA ASP A 30 -3.51 -20.83 -9.03
C ASP A 30 -3.93 -21.54 -7.72
N GLU A 31 -3.21 -21.29 -6.61
CA GLU A 31 -3.46 -21.87 -5.27
C GLU A 31 -4.73 -21.32 -4.58
N LEU A 32 -5.66 -20.75 -5.34
CA LEU A 32 -6.94 -20.26 -4.84
C LEU A 32 -8.01 -21.34 -5.05
N ASP A 33 -7.79 -22.48 -4.41
CA ASP A 33 -8.64 -23.69 -4.52
C ASP A 33 -10.09 -23.47 -4.05
N SER A 34 -10.37 -22.36 -3.35
CA SER A 34 -11.71 -22.06 -2.84
C SER A 34 -12.10 -20.58 -2.88
N THR A 35 -13.41 -20.31 -2.97
CA THR A 35 -13.98 -18.96 -2.83
C THR A 35 -13.64 -18.32 -1.48
N ALA A 36 -13.39 -19.12 -0.44
CA ALA A 36 -12.95 -18.63 0.87
C ALA A 36 -11.50 -18.12 0.82
N ASP A 37 -10.61 -18.82 0.11
CA ASP A 37 -9.21 -18.41 -0.07
C ASP A 37 -9.09 -17.15 -0.93
N LEU A 38 -9.93 -17.04 -1.97
CA LEU A 38 -10.05 -15.82 -2.77
C LEU A 38 -10.52 -14.63 -1.91
N ASN A 39 -11.58 -14.80 -1.12
CA ASN A 39 -12.07 -13.74 -0.24
C ASN A 39 -11.03 -13.33 0.82
N ARG A 40 -10.27 -14.29 1.36
CA ARG A 40 -9.19 -14.04 2.32
C ARG A 40 -8.06 -13.23 1.69
N THR A 41 -7.64 -13.62 0.48
CA THR A 41 -6.61 -12.93 -0.30
C THR A 41 -7.03 -11.50 -0.65
N LEU A 42 -8.26 -11.31 -1.15
CA LEU A 42 -8.83 -9.98 -1.42
C LEU A 42 -8.93 -9.13 -0.15
N GLY A 43 -9.30 -9.73 0.99
CA GLY A 43 -9.33 -9.07 2.29
C GLY A 43 -7.95 -8.59 2.75
N ALA A 44 -6.90 -9.40 2.55
CA ALA A 44 -5.53 -9.04 2.88
C ALA A 44 -5.00 -7.91 1.99
N LEU A 45 -5.24 -7.99 0.68
CA LEU A 45 -4.87 -6.92 -0.27
C LEU A 45 -5.56 -5.59 0.05
N ARG A 46 -6.82 -5.65 0.51
CA ARG A 46 -7.55 -4.44 0.89
C ARG A 46 -6.93 -3.77 2.10
N ARG A 47 -6.62 -4.54 3.15
CA ARG A 47 -5.96 -4.02 4.35
C ARG A 47 -4.63 -3.37 4.01
N LEU A 48 -3.80 -4.06 3.21
CA LEU A 48 -2.54 -3.50 2.75
C LEU A 48 -2.72 -2.18 1.99
N SER A 49 -3.71 -2.11 1.10
CA SER A 49 -4.00 -0.88 0.34
C SER A 49 -4.48 0.25 1.24
N ASP A 50 -5.32 -0.04 2.23
CA ASP A 50 -5.80 0.91 3.23
C ASP A 50 -4.63 1.41 4.13
N ASP A 51 -3.73 0.50 4.56
CA ASP A 51 -2.53 0.81 5.35
C ASP A 51 -1.56 1.72 4.58
N LEU A 52 -1.31 1.42 3.29
CA LEU A 52 -0.49 2.26 2.42
C LEU A 52 -1.12 3.65 2.22
N ALA A 53 -2.44 3.72 2.07
CA ALA A 53 -3.15 5.01 1.95
C ALA A 53 -3.05 5.86 3.22
N HIS A 54 -2.82 5.24 4.39
CA HIS A 54 -2.65 5.91 5.67
C HIS A 54 -1.20 6.33 5.96
N ILE A 55 -0.22 5.52 5.56
CA ILE A 55 1.21 5.76 5.86
C ILE A 55 1.86 6.74 4.88
N LEU A 56 1.54 6.64 3.58
CA LEU A 56 2.17 7.47 2.54
C LEU A 56 1.99 8.99 2.73
N PRO A 57 0.83 9.51 3.20
CA PRO A 57 0.68 10.93 3.54
C PRO A 57 1.66 11.38 4.63
N GLY A 58 1.83 10.59 5.70
CA GLY A 58 2.74 10.93 6.78
C GLY A 58 4.21 10.92 6.34
N LEU A 59 4.59 10.00 5.45
CA LEU A 59 5.93 10.01 4.85
C LEU A 59 6.17 11.22 3.95
N GLN A 60 5.15 11.66 3.21
CA GLN A 60 5.20 12.87 2.40
C GLN A 60 5.36 14.12 3.29
N GLU A 61 4.59 14.23 4.37
CA GLU A 61 4.70 15.34 5.34
C GLU A 61 6.08 15.37 6.01
N GLN A 62 6.62 14.22 6.42
CA GLN A 62 7.97 14.13 7.00
C GLN A 62 9.07 14.55 6.01
N LEU A 63 8.91 14.21 4.73
CA LEU A 63 9.82 14.66 3.67
C LEU A 63 9.72 16.18 3.50
N GLU A 64 8.52 16.75 3.49
CA GLU A 64 8.28 18.19 3.40
C GLU A 64 8.84 18.96 4.60
N GLU A 65 8.65 18.45 5.83
CA GLU A 65 9.23 19.04 7.04
C GLU A 65 10.76 18.97 7.02
N SER A 66 11.34 17.83 6.64
CA SER A 66 12.79 17.68 6.54
C SER A 66 13.41 18.62 5.49
N LEU A 67 12.68 18.93 4.43
CA LEU A 67 13.05 19.92 3.43
C LEU A 67 13.04 21.34 3.99
N LEU A 68 11.98 21.71 4.70
CA LEU A 68 11.82 23.03 5.31
C LEU A 68 12.88 23.27 6.39
N ASP A 69 13.26 22.24 7.14
CA ASP A 69 14.29 22.29 8.17
C ASP A 69 15.72 22.26 7.60
N GLY A 70 15.88 22.06 6.30
CA GLY A 70 17.20 21.97 5.64
C GLY A 70 17.97 20.69 5.99
N ASN A 71 17.32 19.67 6.54
CA ASN A 71 17.90 18.40 6.96
C ASN A 71 18.11 17.40 5.80
N LEU A 72 18.34 17.91 4.59
CA LEU A 72 18.58 17.06 3.43
C LEU A 72 19.92 16.32 3.55
N PRO A 73 19.98 15.04 3.15
CA PRO A 73 21.24 14.31 3.10
C PRO A 73 22.22 15.06 2.18
N SER A 74 23.33 15.56 2.74
CA SER A 74 24.31 16.42 2.05
C SER A 74 25.20 15.66 1.06
N THR A 75 24.79 14.47 0.61
CA THR A 75 25.58 13.61 -0.26
C THR A 75 25.37 14.01 -1.72
N GLY A 76 25.92 15.15 -2.12
CA GLY A 76 25.95 15.61 -3.52
C GLY A 76 25.86 17.12 -3.68
N PRO A 77 26.03 17.64 -4.92
CA PRO A 77 25.64 19.00 -5.27
C PRO A 77 24.18 19.23 -4.88
N ALA A 78 23.87 20.39 -4.30
CA ALA A 78 22.52 20.69 -3.79
C ALA A 78 21.41 20.40 -4.81
N ALA A 79 21.65 20.64 -6.11
CA ALA A 79 20.69 20.35 -7.18
C ALA A 79 20.31 18.87 -7.29
N GLU A 80 21.27 17.95 -7.15
CA GLU A 80 21.01 16.50 -7.22
C GLU A 80 20.20 16.00 -6.01
N ALA A 81 20.44 16.61 -4.83
CA ALA A 81 19.66 16.32 -3.63
C ALA A 81 18.19 16.79 -3.78
N TRP A 82 17.96 17.98 -4.37
CA TRP A 82 16.61 18.48 -4.66
C TRP A 82 15.88 17.65 -5.71
N ASP A 83 16.56 17.23 -6.78
CA ASP A 83 15.98 16.34 -7.80
C ASP A 83 15.57 14.99 -7.20
N THR A 84 16.42 14.41 -6.35
CA THR A 84 16.13 13.15 -5.66
C THR A 84 14.90 13.27 -4.76
N VAL A 85 14.76 14.38 -4.03
CA VAL A 85 13.61 14.58 -3.14
C VAL A 85 12.32 14.81 -3.94
N ALA A 86 12.39 15.59 -5.02
CA ALA A 86 11.24 15.79 -5.91
C ALA A 86 10.79 14.45 -6.54
N GLU A 87 11.74 13.60 -6.92
CA GLU A 87 11.47 12.25 -7.41
C GLU A 87 10.80 11.38 -6.34
N VAL A 88 11.34 11.35 -5.12
CA VAL A 88 10.77 10.59 -3.99
C VAL A 88 9.35 11.05 -3.68
N GLY A 89 9.10 12.36 -3.59
CA GLY A 89 7.75 12.89 -3.37
C GLY A 89 6.77 12.52 -4.49
N SER A 90 7.22 12.58 -5.75
CA SER A 90 6.42 12.14 -6.91
C SER A 90 6.09 10.65 -6.85
N VAL A 91 7.05 9.80 -6.46
CA VAL A 91 6.86 8.36 -6.30
C VAL A 91 5.87 8.07 -5.16
N LEU A 92 5.98 8.75 -4.02
CA LEU A 92 5.05 8.61 -2.88
C LEU A 92 3.61 9.00 -3.28
N ALA A 93 3.45 10.12 -3.98
CA ALA A 93 2.14 10.57 -4.47
C ALA A 93 1.52 9.57 -5.46
N ARG A 94 2.33 9.03 -6.39
CA ARG A 94 1.90 7.98 -7.32
C ARG A 94 1.53 6.69 -6.62
N ALA A 95 2.33 6.25 -5.65
CA ALA A 95 2.05 5.05 -4.85
C ALA A 95 0.72 5.19 -4.09
N ARG A 96 0.44 6.38 -3.55
CA ARG A 96 -0.82 6.67 -2.86
C ARG A 96 -2.01 6.58 -3.82
N ALA A 97 -1.92 7.22 -4.98
CA ALA A 97 -2.98 7.17 -5.99
C ALA A 97 -3.26 5.72 -6.43
N ALA A 98 -2.21 4.93 -6.66
CA ALA A 98 -2.34 3.52 -7.00
C ALA A 98 -3.00 2.69 -5.89
N GLY A 99 -2.61 2.90 -4.63
CA GLY A 99 -3.20 2.22 -3.47
C GLY A 99 -4.69 2.52 -3.31
N LEU A 100 -5.11 3.78 -3.50
CA LEU A 100 -6.52 4.16 -3.45
C LEU A 100 -7.35 3.52 -4.57
N LEU A 101 -6.82 3.46 -5.79
CA LEU A 101 -7.45 2.78 -6.92
C LEU A 101 -7.58 1.28 -6.64
N MET A 102 -6.52 0.63 -6.16
CA MET A 102 -6.56 -0.79 -5.77
C MET A 102 -7.61 -1.05 -4.69
N ALA A 103 -7.70 -0.20 -3.66
CA ALA A 103 -8.71 -0.34 -2.62
C ALA A 103 -10.15 -0.23 -3.19
N GLN A 104 -10.37 0.65 -4.17
CA GLN A 104 -11.67 0.78 -4.85
C GLN A 104 -12.03 -0.48 -5.64
N GLU A 105 -11.10 -0.98 -6.46
CA GLU A 105 -11.29 -2.20 -7.26
C GLU A 105 -11.53 -3.42 -6.38
N LEU A 106 -10.72 -3.60 -5.32
CA LEU A 106 -10.88 -4.71 -4.37
C LEU A 106 -12.26 -4.69 -3.68
N ARG A 107 -12.78 -3.50 -3.34
CA ARG A 107 -14.14 -3.36 -2.80
C ARG A 107 -15.19 -3.73 -3.84
N ALA A 108 -14.99 -3.38 -5.11
CA ALA A 108 -15.90 -3.76 -6.19
C ALA A 108 -15.91 -5.29 -6.39
N SER A 109 -14.73 -5.92 -6.44
CA SER A 109 -14.59 -7.38 -6.56
C SER A 109 -15.22 -8.13 -5.38
N GLN A 110 -15.04 -7.65 -4.15
CA GLN A 110 -15.66 -8.23 -2.95
C GLN A 110 -17.20 -8.18 -3.02
N ARG A 111 -17.78 -7.07 -3.51
CA ARG A 111 -19.24 -6.96 -3.68
C ARG A 111 -19.76 -7.91 -4.74
N LEU A 112 -19.05 -8.05 -5.86
CA LEU A 112 -19.44 -8.97 -6.93
C LEU A 112 -19.41 -10.42 -6.45
N LEU A 113 -18.35 -10.83 -5.74
CA LEU A 113 -18.26 -12.18 -5.16
C LEU A 113 -19.32 -12.43 -4.07
N GLY A 114 -19.60 -11.43 -3.24
CA GLY A 114 -20.69 -11.50 -2.26
C GLY A 114 -22.07 -11.61 -2.92
N GLY A 115 -22.28 -10.94 -4.06
CA GLY A 115 -23.51 -11.04 -4.85
C GLY A 115 -23.68 -12.40 -5.56
N LEU A 116 -22.58 -13.03 -5.96
CA LEU A 116 -22.59 -14.36 -6.59
C LEU A 116 -22.82 -15.51 -5.59
N THR A 117 -22.55 -15.27 -4.31
CA THR A 117 -22.74 -16.26 -3.22
C THR A 117 -24.02 -16.03 -2.42
N ALA A 118 -24.75 -14.94 -2.69
CA ALA A 118 -26.09 -14.72 -2.14
C ALA A 118 -27.05 -15.78 -2.72
N PRO A 119 -27.91 -16.40 -1.88
CA PRO A 119 -28.95 -17.28 -2.40
C PRO A 119 -29.82 -16.51 -3.40
N LEU A 120 -30.27 -17.19 -4.46
CA LEU A 120 -31.32 -16.69 -5.34
C LEU A 120 -32.65 -16.64 -4.56
N ASP A 121 -32.77 -15.70 -3.64
CA ASP A 121 -34.04 -15.39 -2.98
C ASP A 121 -34.90 -14.61 -3.96
N GLY A 122 -35.79 -15.33 -4.66
CA GLY A 122 -36.89 -14.71 -5.40
C GLY A 122 -37.34 -15.43 -6.67
N SER A 123 -37.73 -16.71 -6.55
CA SER A 123 -38.80 -17.24 -7.42
C SER A 123 -40.05 -17.37 -6.57
N ALA A 124 -41.03 -16.49 -6.84
CA ALA A 124 -42.45 -16.72 -6.58
C ALA A 124 -43.24 -15.94 -7.64
#